data_AF-A0A852Q0S0-F1
#
_entry.id   AF-A0A852Q0S0-F1
#
_cell.length_a   1.000
_cell.length_b   1.000
_cell.length_c   1.000
_cell.angle_alpha   90.00
_cell.angle_beta   90.00
_cell.angle_gamma   90.00
#
_symmetry.space_group_name_H-M   'P 1'
#
loop_
_entity.id
_entity.type
_entity.pdbx_description
1 polymer ?
#
loop_
_entity_poly.entity_id
_entity_poly.type
_entity_poly.pdbx_seq_one_letter_code
_entity_poly.pdbx_strand_id
1 'polypeptide(L)'
;MSAKVWYEDVKTLNKTDILLSSIEVENVFDNYKFLINFDEEKYFYNNFRKYEFIEFLDDDYSNECRTDLYIHDFIKKFDYLYAIPIVFNYDEFENIKNETIPPIVIKSCSNDSFFEKCTGSLISYYSGEFIVFSDDFSSFLIAKPGHYFIKNTDKKSNCWDRLFSNKYDFYDYDRDVLLGFAEAFR
;
A
#
# COMPACT_ATOMS: atom_id res chain seq x y z
N MET A 1 -29.30 11.09 12.39
CA MET A 1 -28.98 10.07 11.36
C MET A 1 -27.49 9.82 11.48
N SER A 2 -27.06 8.64 11.91
CA SER A 2 -25.64 8.28 11.87
C SER A 2 -25.23 8.23 10.39
N ALA A 3 -24.11 8.86 10.05
CA ALA A 3 -23.52 8.68 8.74
C ALA A 3 -23.25 7.18 8.58
N LYS A 4 -23.93 6.55 7.63
CA LYS A 4 -23.67 5.14 7.28
C LYS A 4 -22.22 5.10 6.83
N VAL A 5 -21.36 4.43 7.57
CA VAL A 5 -19.96 4.38 7.19
C VAL A 5 -19.89 3.63 5.87
N TRP A 6 -19.17 4.16 4.90
CA TRP A 6 -19.22 3.74 3.50
C TRP A 6 -18.86 2.25 3.29
N TYR A 7 -18.34 1.59 4.32
CA TYR A 7 -17.98 0.18 4.36
C TYR A 7 -19.00 -0.76 5.05
N GLU A 8 -20.18 -0.30 5.48
CA GLU A 8 -21.14 -1.16 6.20
C GLU A 8 -21.87 -2.19 5.31
N ASP A 9 -21.79 -2.08 3.98
CA ASP A 9 -22.35 -3.08 3.03
C ASP A 9 -21.25 -3.98 2.38
N VAL A 10 -20.08 -4.09 3.02
CA VAL A 10 -18.91 -4.79 2.43
C VAL A 10 -19.15 -6.29 2.34
N LYS A 11 -19.36 -6.76 1.11
CA LYS A 11 -19.35 -8.19 0.76
C LYS A 11 -17.94 -8.71 0.97
N THR A 12 -17.76 -9.61 1.93
CA THR A 12 -16.51 -10.34 2.17
C THR A 12 -15.96 -10.95 0.88
N LEU A 13 -14.63 -10.93 0.69
CA LEU A 13 -13.97 -11.68 -0.38
C LEU A 13 -13.81 -13.14 0.03
N ASN A 14 -14.10 -14.05 -0.88
CA ASN A 14 -14.04 -15.49 -0.62
C ASN A 14 -12.74 -16.06 -1.21
N LYS A 15 -12.22 -17.18 -0.68
CA LYS A 15 -11.02 -17.84 -1.23
C LYS A 15 -11.12 -18.19 -2.72
N THR A 16 -12.34 -18.43 -3.21
CA THR A 16 -12.63 -18.71 -4.62
C THR A 16 -12.58 -17.48 -5.52
N ASP A 17 -12.60 -16.27 -4.94
CA ASP A 17 -12.45 -15.01 -5.67
C ASP A 17 -10.96 -14.73 -6.01
N ILE A 18 -10.03 -15.54 -5.47
CA ILE A 18 -8.58 -15.40 -5.62
C ILE A 18 -8.07 -16.54 -6.53
N LEU A 19 -7.53 -16.19 -7.70
CA LEU A 19 -6.96 -17.13 -8.66
C LEU A 19 -5.48 -16.81 -8.86
N LEU A 20 -4.65 -17.24 -7.92
CA LEU A 20 -3.19 -17.18 -8.02
C LEU A 20 -2.60 -18.57 -8.03
N SER A 21 -1.59 -18.77 -8.87
CA SER A 21 -0.71 -19.92 -8.77
C SER A 21 0.16 -19.84 -7.51
N SER A 22 0.64 -20.98 -7.03
CA SER A 22 1.57 -21.02 -5.89
C SER A 22 2.83 -20.18 -6.14
N ILE A 23 3.29 -20.11 -7.38
CA ILE A 23 4.46 -19.31 -7.79
C ILE A 23 4.19 -17.81 -7.63
N GLU A 24 3.01 -17.33 -8.05
CA GLU A 24 2.64 -15.92 -7.85
C GLU A 24 2.58 -15.57 -6.36
N VAL A 25 1.98 -16.45 -5.55
CA VAL A 25 1.92 -16.26 -4.10
C VAL A 25 3.31 -16.18 -3.48
N GLU A 26 4.22 -17.10 -3.85
CA GLU A 26 5.61 -17.07 -3.38
C GLU A 26 6.33 -15.78 -3.79
N ASN A 27 6.23 -15.37 -5.06
CA ASN A 27 6.85 -14.14 -5.55
C ASN A 27 6.37 -12.89 -4.81
N VAL A 28 5.06 -12.82 -4.50
CA VAL A 28 4.48 -11.73 -3.72
C VAL A 28 5.10 -11.67 -2.32
N PHE A 29 5.15 -12.80 -1.63
CA PHE A 29 5.67 -12.86 -0.26
C PHE A 29 7.20 -12.68 -0.20
N ASP A 30 7.95 -13.13 -1.20
CA ASP A 30 9.39 -12.89 -1.29
C ASP A 30 9.69 -11.39 -1.51
N ASN A 31 8.90 -10.73 -2.36
CA ASN A 31 8.99 -9.27 -2.53
C ASN A 31 8.64 -8.52 -1.23
N TYR A 32 7.65 -8.99 -0.48
CA TYR A 32 7.31 -8.42 0.83
C TYR A 32 8.46 -8.57 1.82
N LYS A 33 9.00 -9.80 1.99
CA LYS A 33 10.13 -10.07 2.91
C LYS A 33 11.37 -9.28 2.53
N PHE A 34 11.57 -8.99 1.24
CA PHE A 34 12.66 -8.14 0.79
C PHE A 34 12.52 -6.68 1.26
N LEU A 35 11.32 -6.18 1.50
CA LEU A 35 11.08 -4.77 1.85
C LEU A 35 10.89 -4.51 3.34
N ILE A 36 10.65 -5.56 4.14
CA ILE A 36 10.38 -5.47 5.58
C ILE A 36 11.52 -6.08 6.40
N ASN A 37 12.03 -5.31 7.35
CA ASN A 37 12.99 -5.77 8.36
C ASN A 37 12.23 -6.19 9.63
N PHE A 38 12.00 -7.49 9.77
CA PHE A 38 11.32 -8.06 10.93
C PHE A 38 12.16 -7.98 12.22
N ASP A 39 13.49 -7.95 12.13
CA ASP A 39 14.36 -7.91 13.30
C ASP A 39 14.35 -6.52 13.96
N GLU A 40 14.26 -5.46 13.16
CA GLU A 40 14.23 -4.07 13.63
C GLU A 40 12.82 -3.47 13.68
N GLU A 41 11.81 -4.24 13.27
CA GLU A 41 10.42 -3.84 13.09
C GLU A 41 10.25 -2.58 12.23
N LYS A 42 10.95 -2.52 11.09
CA LYS A 42 11.02 -1.35 10.20
C LYS A 42 11.04 -1.73 8.73
N TYR A 43 10.93 -0.74 7.85
CA TYR A 43 11.24 -0.91 6.43
C TYR A 43 12.72 -1.14 6.19
N PHE A 44 13.05 -2.02 5.25
CA PHE A 44 14.35 -1.97 4.58
C PHE A 44 14.36 -0.84 3.55
N TYR A 45 14.46 0.41 3.99
CA TYR A 45 14.34 1.60 3.12
C TYR A 45 15.26 1.53 1.87
N ASN A 46 16.49 1.02 2.01
CA ASN A 46 17.42 0.86 0.89
C ASN A 46 16.95 -0.13 -0.18
N ASN A 47 16.19 -1.15 0.20
CA ASN A 47 15.71 -2.19 -0.72
C ASN A 47 14.64 -1.64 -1.66
N PHE A 48 13.94 -0.57 -1.27
CA PHE A 48 13.03 0.13 -2.17
C PHE A 48 13.76 0.78 -3.35
N ARG A 49 15.09 0.97 -3.33
CA ARG A 49 15.84 1.56 -4.45
C ARG A 49 15.76 0.74 -5.74
N LYS A 50 15.26 -0.50 -5.68
CA LYS A 50 14.93 -1.26 -6.89
C LYS A 50 13.83 -0.60 -7.73
N TYR A 51 13.05 0.30 -7.13
CA TYR A 51 12.00 1.09 -7.78
C TYR A 51 12.57 2.47 -8.16
N GLU A 52 12.60 2.79 -9.47
CA GLU A 52 13.44 3.85 -10.02
C GLU A 52 13.17 5.27 -9.48
N PHE A 53 11.92 5.60 -9.18
CA PHE A 53 11.57 6.88 -8.54
C PHE A 53 10.44 6.69 -7.53
N ILE A 54 10.61 7.21 -6.33
CA ILE A 54 9.60 7.10 -5.28
C ILE A 54 9.18 8.51 -4.86
N GLU A 55 7.88 8.72 -4.77
CA GLU A 55 7.26 9.98 -4.34
C GLU A 55 6.27 9.72 -3.20
N PHE A 56 6.10 10.71 -2.31
CA PHE A 56 5.02 10.75 -1.32
C PHE A 56 4.02 11.86 -1.65
N LEU A 57 2.77 11.73 -1.17
CA LEU A 57 1.75 12.75 -1.38
C LEU A 57 2.07 14.05 -0.62
N ASP A 58 2.07 15.16 -1.39
CA ASP A 58 2.40 16.56 -1.03
C ASP A 58 1.23 17.32 -0.34
N ASP A 59 0.15 16.63 0.06
CA ASP A 59 -1.09 17.31 0.45
C ASP A 59 -1.52 17.03 1.89
N ASP A 60 -2.25 17.99 2.45
CA ASP A 60 -3.00 17.89 3.70
C ASP A 60 -3.91 16.65 3.63
N TYR A 61 -3.56 15.62 4.41
CA TYR A 61 -4.17 14.28 4.43
C TYR A 61 -5.69 14.28 4.66
N SER A 62 -6.26 15.44 4.98
CA SER A 62 -7.69 15.71 5.10
C SER A 62 -8.43 15.80 3.75
N ASN A 63 -7.74 15.88 2.60
CA ASN A 63 -8.39 15.94 1.29
C ASN A 63 -8.63 14.55 0.69
N GLU A 64 -9.66 13.86 1.17
CA GLU A 64 -10.08 12.52 0.72
C GLU A 64 -10.18 12.41 -0.82
N CYS A 65 -10.74 13.43 -1.49
CA CYS A 65 -10.89 13.44 -2.95
C CYS A 65 -9.57 13.33 -3.71
N ARG A 66 -8.48 13.90 -3.19
CA ARG A 66 -7.16 13.82 -3.86
C ARG A 66 -6.49 12.47 -3.64
N THR A 67 -6.62 11.93 -2.43
CA THR A 67 -6.18 10.58 -2.09
C THR A 67 -6.84 9.55 -3.01
N ASP A 68 -8.16 9.66 -3.19
CA ASP A 68 -8.93 8.78 -4.08
C ASP A 68 -8.43 8.85 -5.51
N LEU A 69 -8.26 10.06 -6.07
CA LEU A 69 -7.73 10.24 -7.42
C LEU A 69 -6.34 9.62 -7.57
N TYR A 70 -5.46 9.79 -6.58
CA TYR A 70 -4.10 9.28 -6.63
C TYR A 70 -4.02 7.75 -6.60
N ILE A 71 -4.80 7.11 -5.72
CA ILE A 71 -4.92 5.65 -5.63
C ILE A 71 -5.52 5.13 -6.93
N HIS A 72 -6.61 5.72 -7.39
CA HIS A 72 -7.30 5.31 -8.60
C HIS A 72 -6.41 5.45 -9.85
N ASP A 73 -5.62 6.52 -9.96
CA ASP A 73 -4.64 6.69 -11.04
C ASP A 73 -3.54 5.63 -11.01
N PHE A 74 -3.06 5.24 -9.83
CA PHE A 74 -2.09 4.14 -9.70
C PHE A 74 -2.72 2.82 -10.16
N ILE A 75 -3.95 2.56 -9.74
CA ILE A 75 -4.62 1.29 -10.00
C ILE A 75 -4.86 1.12 -11.50
N LYS A 76 -5.36 2.15 -12.17
CA LYS A 76 -5.66 2.14 -13.62
C LYS A 76 -4.46 1.86 -14.52
N LYS A 77 -3.23 1.94 -14.02
CA LYS A 77 -2.03 1.68 -14.82
C LYS A 77 -1.79 0.20 -15.11
N PHE A 78 -2.33 -0.70 -14.29
CA PHE A 78 -2.00 -2.13 -14.33
C PHE A 78 -3.26 -2.96 -14.44
N ASP A 79 -3.19 -4.16 -15.03
CA ASP A 79 -4.35 -5.05 -15.13
C ASP A 79 -4.63 -5.78 -13.81
N TYR A 80 -3.56 -6.08 -13.08
CA TYR A 80 -3.56 -6.85 -11.84
C TYR A 80 -2.60 -6.18 -10.84
N LEU A 81 -3.01 -6.17 -9.58
CA LEU A 81 -2.24 -5.62 -8.48
C LEU A 81 -2.31 -6.57 -7.30
N TYR A 82 -1.30 -6.52 -6.43
CA TYR A 82 -1.25 -7.34 -5.24
C TYR A 82 -1.21 -6.51 -3.96
N ALA A 83 -2.25 -6.60 -3.12
CA ALA A 83 -2.36 -5.81 -1.89
C ALA A 83 -2.08 -6.68 -0.65
N ILE A 84 -1.19 -6.22 0.23
CA ILE A 84 -0.79 -6.91 1.46
C ILE A 84 -0.75 -5.89 2.61
N PRO A 85 -1.33 -6.21 3.78
CA PRO A 85 -1.14 -5.39 4.97
C PRO A 85 0.33 -5.42 5.40
N ILE A 86 0.84 -4.28 5.86
CA ILE A 86 2.19 -4.17 6.38
C ILE A 86 2.17 -4.49 7.87
N VAL A 87 2.78 -5.62 8.21
CA VAL A 87 3.13 -6.05 9.55
C VAL A 87 4.65 -6.17 9.66
N PHE A 88 5.16 -5.73 10.81
CA PHE A 88 6.59 -5.80 11.13
C PHE A 88 6.94 -7.01 12.00
N ASN A 89 5.93 -7.75 12.46
CA ASN A 89 6.10 -8.97 13.23
C ASN A 89 6.08 -10.22 12.31
N TYR A 90 7.01 -11.14 12.54
CA TYR A 90 7.15 -12.34 11.71
C TYR A 90 5.99 -13.34 11.87
N ASP A 91 5.45 -13.50 13.08
CA ASP A 91 4.33 -14.42 13.33
C ASP A 91 3.04 -13.90 12.67
N GLU A 92 2.80 -12.59 12.72
CA GLU A 92 1.70 -11.94 11.99
C GLU A 92 1.84 -12.14 10.47
N PHE A 93 3.07 -12.01 9.95
CA PHE A 93 3.35 -12.28 8.54
C PHE A 93 3.05 -13.72 8.14
N GLU A 94 3.51 -14.72 8.92
CA GLU A 94 3.24 -16.13 8.61
C GLU A 94 1.75 -16.45 8.74
N ASN A 95 1.01 -15.80 9.65
CA ASN A 95 -0.45 -15.92 9.72
C ASN A 95 -1.12 -15.39 8.44
N ILE A 96 -0.75 -14.20 7.96
CA ILE A 96 -1.25 -13.63 6.69
C ILE A 96 -1.00 -14.61 5.53
N LYS A 97 0.23 -15.13 5.44
CA LYS A 97 0.63 -16.08 4.41
C LYS A 97 -0.17 -17.38 4.45
N ASN A 98 -0.34 -17.98 5.63
CA ASN A 98 -0.99 -19.27 5.80
C ASN A 98 -2.52 -19.18 5.70
N GLU A 99 -3.12 -18.11 6.20
CA GLU A 99 -4.57 -17.95 6.19
C GLU A 99 -5.11 -17.42 4.86
N THR A 100 -4.23 -16.80 4.05
CA THR A 100 -4.57 -16.15 2.77
C THR A 100 -5.55 -14.97 2.94
N ILE A 101 -5.45 -14.28 4.08
CA ILE A 101 -6.26 -13.11 4.45
C ILE A 101 -5.33 -11.89 4.38
N PRO A 102 -5.53 -10.85 3.54
CA PRO A 102 -6.66 -10.51 2.66
C PRO A 102 -6.22 -10.57 1.16
N PRO A 103 -6.95 -10.03 0.16
CA PRO A 103 -6.77 -10.45 -1.23
C PRO A 103 -5.40 -10.02 -1.74
N ILE A 104 -4.59 -11.02 -2.06
CA ILE A 104 -3.38 -10.82 -2.82
C ILE A 104 -3.73 -10.25 -4.20
N VAL A 105 -4.99 -10.13 -4.65
CA VAL A 105 -5.30 -9.58 -5.99
C VAL A 105 -6.36 -8.49 -5.96
N ILE A 106 -6.02 -7.30 -6.46
CA ILE A 106 -6.95 -6.32 -7.02
C ILE A 106 -6.82 -6.41 -8.54
N LYS A 107 -7.85 -6.92 -9.24
CA LYS A 107 -7.91 -6.84 -10.70
C LYS A 107 -8.44 -5.47 -11.10
N SER A 108 -7.56 -4.61 -11.57
CA SER A 108 -7.82 -3.20 -11.83
C SER A 108 -8.76 -2.97 -13.05
N CYS A 109 -8.75 -3.85 -14.04
CA CYS A 109 -9.30 -3.50 -15.36
C CYS A 109 -10.73 -3.99 -15.68
N SER A 110 -11.54 -4.47 -14.74
CA SER A 110 -12.84 -5.09 -15.15
C SER A 110 -14.11 -4.82 -14.34
N ASN A 111 -14.09 -4.15 -13.19
CA ASN A 111 -15.35 -3.75 -12.53
C ASN A 111 -15.14 -2.79 -11.35
N ASP A 112 -15.69 -1.57 -11.41
CA ASP A 112 -15.71 -0.63 -10.27
C ASP A 112 -16.36 -1.27 -9.02
N SER A 113 -17.34 -2.17 -9.20
CA SER A 113 -17.96 -2.89 -8.09
C SER A 113 -17.02 -3.90 -7.40
N PHE A 114 -16.01 -4.40 -8.12
CA PHE A 114 -15.01 -5.32 -7.57
C PHE A 114 -13.90 -4.54 -6.87
N PHE A 115 -13.54 -3.37 -7.41
CA PHE A 115 -12.66 -2.39 -6.77
C PHE A 115 -13.21 -1.93 -5.41
N GLU A 116 -14.44 -1.40 -5.34
CA GLU A 116 -15.07 -0.97 -4.08
C GLU A 116 -15.17 -2.13 -3.07
N LYS A 117 -15.49 -3.34 -3.55
CA LYS A 117 -15.53 -4.56 -2.72
C LYS A 117 -14.15 -4.91 -2.16
N CYS A 118 -13.09 -4.85 -2.97
CA CYS A 118 -11.72 -5.14 -2.54
C CYS A 118 -11.17 -4.09 -1.58
N THR A 119 -11.33 -2.81 -1.90
CA THR A 119 -10.87 -1.69 -1.06
C THR A 119 -11.64 -1.64 0.26
N GLY A 120 -12.96 -1.82 0.23
CA GLY A 120 -13.79 -1.94 1.43
C GLY A 120 -13.46 -3.19 2.25
N SER A 121 -13.16 -4.33 1.62
CA SER A 121 -12.69 -5.53 2.32
C SER A 121 -11.36 -5.29 3.01
N LEU A 122 -10.37 -4.71 2.32
CA LEU A 122 -9.07 -4.37 2.91
C LEU A 122 -9.21 -3.50 4.16
N ILE A 123 -10.02 -2.44 4.08
CA ILE A 123 -10.26 -1.51 5.19
C ILE A 123 -11.05 -2.13 6.35
N SER A 124 -12.02 -3.01 6.03
CA SER A 124 -12.82 -3.70 7.06
C SER A 124 -12.05 -4.80 7.79
N TYR A 125 -11.11 -5.46 7.11
CA TYR A 125 -10.26 -6.49 7.71
C TYR A 125 -9.09 -5.89 8.48
N TYR A 126 -8.51 -4.78 8.02
CA TYR A 126 -7.38 -4.14 8.69
C TYR A 126 -7.42 -2.61 8.51
N SER A 127 -7.55 -1.87 9.62
CA SER A 127 -7.45 -0.41 9.66
C SER A 127 -5.99 0.09 9.62
N GLY A 128 -5.11 -0.66 8.94
CA GLY A 128 -3.66 -0.55 9.03
C GLY A 128 -3.00 0.04 7.79
N GLU A 129 -1.69 -0.09 7.74
CA GLU A 129 -0.87 0.26 6.59
C GLU A 129 -0.82 -0.89 5.57
N PHE A 130 -0.76 -0.58 4.28
CA PHE A 130 -0.76 -1.56 3.20
C PHE A 130 0.29 -1.25 2.15
N ILE A 131 0.81 -2.31 1.52
CA ILE A 131 1.58 -2.23 0.30
C ILE A 131 0.80 -2.87 -0.85
N VAL A 132 0.77 -2.19 -1.99
CA VAL A 132 0.14 -2.63 -3.23
C VAL A 132 1.23 -2.72 -4.30
N PHE A 133 1.43 -3.89 -4.88
CA PHE A 133 2.38 -4.13 -5.98
C PHE A 133 1.66 -4.20 -7.33
N SER A 134 2.35 -3.85 -8.41
CA SER A 134 1.97 -4.33 -9.74
C SER A 134 2.26 -5.83 -9.89
N ASP A 135 1.60 -6.47 -10.84
CA ASP A 135 1.76 -7.89 -11.16
C ASP A 135 3.17 -8.29 -11.58
N ASP A 136 3.86 -7.38 -12.25
CA ASP A 136 5.26 -7.53 -12.65
C ASP A 136 6.27 -7.06 -11.58
N PHE A 137 5.79 -6.58 -10.43
CA PHE A 137 6.59 -5.97 -9.36
C PHE A 137 7.50 -4.80 -9.82
N SER A 138 7.17 -4.15 -10.93
CA SER A 138 7.87 -2.93 -11.39
C SER A 138 7.47 -1.69 -10.58
N SER A 139 6.27 -1.70 -10.00
CA SER A 139 5.66 -0.57 -9.32
C SER A 139 5.06 -0.98 -7.99
N PHE A 140 4.96 -0.02 -7.07
CA PHE A 140 4.28 -0.21 -5.79
C PHE A 140 3.60 1.08 -5.31
N LEU A 141 2.69 0.93 -4.37
CA LEU A 141 2.06 1.98 -3.58
C LEU A 141 1.96 1.52 -2.12
N ILE A 142 2.47 2.32 -1.19
CA ILE A 142 2.23 2.18 0.25
C ILE A 142 1.16 3.18 0.66
N ALA A 143 0.13 2.70 1.33
CA ALA A 143 -0.98 3.48 1.81
C ALA A 143 -1.18 3.26 3.31
N LYS A 144 -1.19 4.35 4.08
CA LYS A 144 -1.64 4.37 5.47
C LYS A 144 -2.81 5.35 5.58
N PRO A 145 -4.07 4.87 5.57
CA PRO A 145 -5.24 5.73 5.55
C PRO A 145 -5.20 6.79 6.65
N GLY A 146 -5.31 8.06 6.28
CA GLY A 146 -5.27 9.20 7.20
C GLY A 146 -3.87 9.67 7.65
N HIS A 147 -2.79 9.04 7.17
CA HIS A 147 -1.43 9.32 7.62
C HIS A 147 -0.47 9.70 6.49
N TYR A 148 -0.24 8.79 5.53
CA TYR A 148 0.63 9.04 4.39
C TYR A 148 0.40 8.08 3.23
N PHE A 149 0.89 8.48 2.07
CA PHE A 149 0.92 7.68 0.86
C PHE A 149 2.25 7.85 0.16
N ILE A 150 2.83 6.73 -0.27
CA ILE A 150 4.10 6.66 -1.00
C ILE A 150 3.85 5.80 -2.23
N LYS A 151 4.40 6.14 -3.39
CA LYS A 151 4.36 5.24 -4.55
C LYS A 151 5.63 5.33 -5.37
N ASN A 152 5.88 4.29 -6.16
CA ASN A 152 6.79 4.39 -7.28
C ASN A 152 6.14 5.15 -8.44
N THR A 153 6.90 6.04 -9.06
CA THR A 153 6.48 6.90 -10.15
C THR A 153 7.46 6.81 -11.31
N ASP A 154 6.98 7.07 -12.51
CA ASP A 154 7.81 7.14 -13.72
C ASP A 154 8.41 8.56 -13.91
N LYS A 155 8.05 9.51 -13.05
CA LYS A 155 8.43 10.93 -13.16
C LYS A 155 9.34 11.36 -12.02
N LYS A 156 10.36 12.17 -12.34
CA LYS A 156 11.27 12.81 -11.36
C LYS A 156 10.61 13.98 -10.62
N SER A 157 9.45 13.77 -10.01
CA SER A 157 8.84 14.73 -9.10
C SER A 157 9.33 14.45 -7.68
N ASN A 158 10.48 15.01 -7.30
CA ASN A 158 11.03 14.81 -5.95
C ASN A 158 10.38 15.80 -4.97
N CYS A 159 9.51 15.30 -4.10
CA CYS A 159 8.87 16.04 -3.01
C CYS A 159 9.62 15.94 -1.67
N TRP A 160 10.69 15.13 -1.57
CA TRP A 160 11.45 14.88 -0.33
C TRP A 160 12.07 16.15 0.25
N ASP A 161 12.49 17.11 -0.58
CA ASP A 161 13.01 18.41 -0.12
C ASP A 161 12.01 19.17 0.75
N ARG A 162 10.71 19.01 0.51
CA ARG A 162 9.66 19.69 1.29
C ARG A 162 9.51 19.07 2.68
N LEU A 163 9.72 17.76 2.82
CA LEU A 163 9.74 17.06 4.11
C LEU A 163 10.84 17.63 5.03
N PHE A 164 12.05 17.82 4.49
CA PHE A 164 13.17 18.41 5.24
C PHE A 164 12.95 19.88 5.63
N SER A 165 12.10 20.60 4.90
CA SER A 165 11.81 22.01 5.16
C SER A 165 10.77 22.28 6.25
N ASN A 166 10.25 21.24 6.93
CA ASN A 166 9.16 21.34 7.93
C ASN A 166 7.90 22.04 7.39
N LYS A 167 7.63 21.90 6.09
CA LYS A 167 6.49 22.57 5.46
C LYS A 167 5.14 21.93 5.82
N TYR A 168 5.15 20.68 6.25
CA TYR A 168 3.94 19.91 6.58
C TYR A 168 3.89 19.59 8.07
N ASP A 169 2.68 19.61 8.61
CA ASP A 169 2.37 19.10 9.95
C ASP A 169 2.09 17.61 9.84
N PHE A 170 3.05 16.81 10.30
CA PHE A 170 2.96 15.36 10.42
C PHE A 170 2.96 14.95 11.88
N TYR A 171 2.34 13.81 12.19
CA TYR A 171 2.66 13.14 13.44
C TYR A 171 4.11 12.65 13.42
N ASP A 172 4.79 12.68 14.56
CA ASP A 172 6.20 12.30 14.67
C ASP A 172 6.49 10.91 14.10
N TYR A 173 5.61 9.93 14.35
CA TYR A 173 5.79 8.58 13.81
C TYR A 173 5.64 8.50 12.28
N ASP A 174 4.76 9.29 11.67
CA ASP A 174 4.62 9.32 10.21
C ASP A 174 5.82 10.01 9.58
N ARG A 175 6.28 11.08 10.24
CA ARG A 175 7.47 11.82 9.85
C ARG A 175 8.72 10.95 9.86
N ASP A 176 8.92 10.14 10.90
CA ASP A 176 10.08 9.25 11.00
C ASP A 176 10.12 8.23 9.87
N VAL A 177 8.97 7.65 9.50
CA VAL A 177 8.87 6.74 8.35
C VAL A 177 9.24 7.47 7.05
N LEU A 178 8.63 8.63 6.81
CA LEU A 178 8.87 9.43 5.60
C LEU A 178 10.33 9.90 5.50
N LEU A 179 10.96 10.25 6.63
CA LEU A 179 12.37 10.61 6.67
C LEU A 179 13.27 9.42 6.36
N GLY A 180 12.94 8.22 6.84
CA GLY A 180 13.65 6.99 6.49
C GLY A 180 13.65 6.72 4.98
N PHE A 181 12.50 6.91 4.32
CA PHE A 181 12.44 6.89 2.85
C PHE A 181 13.26 8.04 2.25
N ALA A 182 13.07 9.29 2.69
CA ALA A 182 13.79 10.42 2.13
C ALA A 182 15.32 10.27 2.19
N GLU A 183 15.86 9.77 3.31
CA GLU A 183 17.29 9.49 3.48
C GLU A 183 17.77 8.37 2.55
N ALA A 184 17.00 7.30 2.41
CA ALA A 184 17.32 6.21 1.50
C ALA A 184 17.23 6.62 0.03
N PHE A 185 16.51 7.66 -0.36
CA PHE A 185 16.37 8.08 -1.77
C PHE A 185 17.18 9.32 -2.15
N ARG A 186 17.93 9.88 -1.20
CA ARG A 186 18.91 10.95 -1.44
C ARG A 186 20.21 10.42 -2.04
#